data_AF-W8BJ50-F1
#
_entry.id   AF-W8BJ50-F1
#
_cell.length_a   1.000
_cell.length_b   1.000
_cell.length_c   1.000
_cell.angle_alpha   90.00
_cell.angle_beta   90.00
_cell.angle_gamma   90.00
#
_symmetry.space_group_name_H-M   'P 1'
#
loop_
_entity.id
_entity.type
_entity.pdbx_description
1 polymer ?
#
loop_
_entity_poly.entity_id
_entity_poly.type
_entity_poly.pdbx_seq_one_letter_code
_entity_poly.pdbx_strand_id
1 'polypeptide(L)'
;MKSPVISYASGLQRKMLHPVFLYSFDYAGEHTRFGYEFGNSHYPFQGGVHHSNDNIYLFATHKLNSNDTLMAKKMVDLWYSFAVEGVPSVREQAGLTVKAMETESGPYFHINDQLSLGSDILTELTATVDDPENYKLIKVSPQTSPN
;
A
#
# COMPACT_ATOMS: atom_id res chain seq x y z
N MET A 1 -11.65 -2.19 -4.07
CA MET A 1 -12.25 -3.46 -3.56
C MET A 1 -11.64 -3.80 -2.20
N LYS A 2 -11.95 -3.02 -1.14
CA LYS A 2 -11.35 -3.20 0.20
C LYS A 2 -12.26 -4.01 1.14
N SER A 3 -13.59 -3.80 1.07
CA SER A 3 -14.56 -4.43 1.98
C SER A 3 -14.54 -5.96 1.99
N PRO A 4 -14.46 -6.69 0.85
CA PRO A 4 -14.42 -8.15 0.88
C PRO A 4 -13.19 -8.71 1.62
N VAL A 5 -12.03 -8.06 1.48
CA VAL A 5 -10.79 -8.45 2.17
C VAL A 5 -10.95 -8.27 3.68
N ILE A 6 -11.51 -7.14 4.11
CA ILE A 6 -11.76 -6.86 5.54
C ILE A 6 -12.75 -7.86 6.13
N SER A 7 -13.87 -8.14 5.43
CA SER A 7 -14.85 -9.13 5.89
C SER A 7 -14.26 -10.53 6.02
N TYR A 8 -13.38 -10.93 5.08
CA TYR A 8 -12.71 -12.22 5.13
C TYR A 8 -11.68 -12.29 6.27
N ALA A 9 -10.81 -11.28 6.41
CA ALA A 9 -9.81 -11.20 7.47
C ALA A 9 -10.47 -11.19 8.86
N SER A 10 -11.54 -10.41 9.04
CA SER A 10 -12.39 -10.39 10.24
C SER A 10 -12.99 -11.78 10.53
N GLY A 11 -13.47 -12.48 9.49
CA GLY A 11 -13.94 -13.85 9.60
C GLY A 11 -12.88 -14.86 10.02
N LEU A 12 -11.64 -14.71 9.55
CA LEU A 12 -10.51 -15.53 9.97
C LEU A 12 -10.10 -15.20 11.41
N GLN A 13 -10.03 -13.92 11.77
CA GLN A 13 -9.68 -13.45 13.10
C GLN A 13 -10.67 -13.98 14.15
N ARG A 14 -11.98 -13.91 13.90
CA ARG A 14 -13.01 -14.45 14.80
C ARG A 14 -12.87 -15.94 15.07
N LYS A 15 -12.34 -16.71 14.11
CA LYS A 15 -12.09 -18.14 14.29
C LYS A 15 -10.88 -18.41 15.19
N MET A 16 -9.98 -17.43 15.36
CA MET A 16 -8.80 -17.49 16.24
C MET A 16 -7.91 -18.72 16.03
N LEU A 17 -7.90 -19.28 14.81
CA LEU A 17 -7.11 -20.49 14.50
C LEU A 17 -5.63 -20.17 14.29
N HIS A 18 -5.35 -19.04 13.65
CA HIS A 18 -4.00 -18.56 13.37
C HIS A 18 -3.97 -17.02 13.39
N PRO A 19 -2.81 -16.41 13.69
CA PRO A 19 -2.63 -14.96 13.56
C PRO A 19 -2.93 -14.48 12.14
N VAL A 20 -3.70 -13.40 12.02
CA VAL A 20 -4.02 -12.75 10.74
C VAL A 20 -3.30 -11.40 10.71
N PHE A 21 -2.50 -11.16 9.69
CA PHE A 21 -1.81 -9.88 9.49
C PHE A 21 -2.46 -9.15 8.31
N LEU A 22 -2.72 -7.86 8.48
CA LEU A 22 -3.37 -7.03 7.49
C LEU A 22 -2.50 -5.81 7.19
N TYR A 23 -2.41 -5.43 5.91
CA TYR A 23 -1.73 -4.22 5.51
C TYR A 23 -2.52 -3.40 4.49
N SER A 24 -2.26 -2.09 4.48
CA SER A 24 -2.64 -1.18 3.40
C SER A 24 -1.36 -0.71 2.72
N PHE A 25 -1.32 -0.72 1.38
CA PHE A 25 -0.16 -0.26 0.61
C PHE A 25 -0.50 1.06 -0.07
N ASP A 26 0.31 2.07 0.19
CA ASP A 26 0.08 3.47 -0.19
C ASP A 26 1.36 4.19 -0.62
N TYR A 27 2.42 3.44 -0.96
CA TYR A 27 3.63 4.00 -1.54
C TYR A 27 3.46 4.28 -3.04
N ALA A 28 3.54 5.56 -3.41
CA ALA A 28 3.52 6.02 -4.79
C ALA A 28 4.95 6.22 -5.33
N GLY A 29 5.52 5.17 -5.91
CA GLY A 29 6.84 5.22 -6.57
C GLY A 29 6.80 5.77 -8.00
N GLU A 30 7.92 5.63 -8.71
CA GLU A 30 8.07 6.18 -10.08
C GLU A 30 7.15 5.50 -11.11
N HIS A 31 6.93 4.19 -10.93
CA HIS A 31 6.14 3.38 -11.84
C HIS A 31 4.75 3.11 -11.27
N THR A 32 3.74 3.23 -12.12
CA THR A 32 2.36 2.88 -11.78
C THR A 32 1.77 1.94 -12.81
N ARG A 33 0.88 1.05 -12.36
CA ARG A 33 0.01 0.24 -13.23
C ARG A 33 -1.33 0.93 -13.53
N PHE A 34 -1.53 2.17 -13.11
CA PHE A 34 -2.67 2.94 -13.56
C PHE A 34 -2.61 3.17 -15.08
N GLY A 35 -3.67 2.81 -15.79
CA GLY A 35 -3.71 2.85 -17.25
C GLY A 35 -3.00 1.69 -17.96
N TYR A 36 -2.33 0.80 -17.22
CA TYR A 36 -1.62 -0.39 -17.74
C TYR A 36 -0.85 -0.10 -19.04
N GLU A 37 -1.03 -0.92 -20.08
CA GLU A 37 -0.31 -0.84 -21.37
C GLU A 37 -0.55 0.47 -22.14
N PHE A 38 -1.61 1.22 -21.79
CA PHE A 38 -1.96 2.47 -22.46
C PHE A 38 -1.31 3.69 -21.80
N GLY A 39 -0.63 3.51 -20.66
CA GLY A 39 -0.11 4.60 -19.85
C GLY A 39 -1.23 5.43 -19.20
N ASN A 40 -0.85 6.52 -18.51
CA ASN A 40 -1.80 7.36 -17.79
C ASN A 40 -1.90 8.81 -18.33
N SER A 41 -1.25 9.11 -19.45
CA SER A 41 -1.13 10.47 -19.99
C SER A 41 -2.47 11.05 -20.43
N HIS A 42 -3.38 10.22 -20.92
CA HIS A 42 -4.72 10.61 -21.37
C HIS A 42 -5.74 10.84 -20.24
N TYR A 43 -5.42 10.48 -19.00
CA TYR A 43 -6.30 10.75 -17.87
C TYR A 43 -6.03 12.14 -17.30
N PRO A 44 -7.06 12.90 -16.90
CA PRO A 44 -6.91 14.21 -16.26
C PRO A 44 -6.48 14.10 -14.78
N PHE A 45 -6.02 12.93 -14.34
CA PHE A 45 -5.58 12.63 -12.99
C PHE A 45 -4.44 11.61 -12.98
N GLN A 46 -3.64 11.56 -11.90
CA GLN A 46 -2.47 10.67 -11.81
C GLN A 46 -2.81 9.22 -11.42
N GLY A 47 -4.01 8.99 -10.88
CA GLY A 47 -4.51 7.65 -10.52
C GLY A 47 -4.09 7.14 -9.13
N GLY A 48 -3.13 7.82 -8.48
CA GLY A 48 -2.64 7.45 -7.15
C GLY A 48 -2.03 6.05 -7.10
N VAL A 49 -2.00 5.47 -5.90
CA VAL A 49 -1.61 4.07 -5.72
C VAL A 49 -2.72 3.18 -6.25
N HIS A 50 -2.49 2.62 -7.43
CA HIS A 50 -3.48 1.87 -8.16
C HIS A 50 -3.42 0.37 -7.83
N HIS A 51 -4.50 -0.34 -8.18
CA HIS A 51 -4.54 -1.80 -8.09
C HIS A 51 -3.28 -2.43 -8.70
N SER A 52 -2.67 -3.35 -7.95
CA SER A 52 -1.46 -4.11 -8.28
C SER A 52 -0.13 -3.33 -8.30
N ASN A 53 -0.09 -2.07 -7.84
CA ASN A 53 1.17 -1.32 -7.73
C ASN A 53 2.16 -1.96 -6.73
N ASP A 54 1.65 -2.52 -5.62
CA ASP A 54 2.39 -3.33 -4.65
C ASP A 54 3.22 -4.44 -5.31
N ASN A 55 2.69 -5.09 -6.36
CA ASN A 55 3.40 -6.15 -7.07
C ASN A 55 4.68 -5.69 -7.77
N ILE A 56 4.84 -4.41 -8.09
CA ILE A 56 6.09 -3.87 -8.68
C ILE A 56 7.28 -4.10 -7.74
N TYR A 57 7.02 -4.06 -6.43
CA TYR A 57 8.04 -4.14 -5.38
C TYR A 57 8.35 -5.57 -4.94
N LEU A 58 7.63 -6.56 -5.48
CA LEU A 58 7.93 -8.00 -5.35
C LEU A 58 8.46 -8.59 -6.67
N PHE A 59 7.87 -8.15 -7.78
CA PHE A 59 8.18 -8.62 -9.13
C PHE A 59 8.39 -7.42 -10.04
N ALA A 60 9.60 -6.86 -9.96
CA ALA A 60 9.96 -5.67 -10.72
C ALA A 60 9.79 -5.92 -12.23
N THR A 61 8.96 -5.09 -12.85
CA THR A 61 8.71 -5.09 -14.30
C THR A 61 9.54 -4.04 -15.03
N HIS A 62 10.19 -3.15 -14.26
CA HIS A 62 10.98 -2.02 -14.72
C HIS A 62 12.19 -1.86 -13.82
N LYS A 63 13.18 -1.09 -14.26
CA LYS A 63 14.31 -0.69 -13.41
C LYS A 63 13.81 0.26 -12.33
N LEU A 64 14.07 -0.08 -11.07
CA LEU A 64 13.70 0.73 -9.91
C LEU A 64 14.77 1.79 -9.64
N ASN A 65 14.35 2.99 -9.25
CA ASN A 65 15.25 4.02 -8.69
C ASN A 65 15.65 3.68 -7.24
N SER A 66 16.44 4.54 -6.60
CA SER A 66 16.94 4.30 -5.23
C SER A 66 15.82 4.15 -4.19
N ASN A 67 14.78 5.00 -4.23
CA ASN A 67 13.68 4.96 -3.26
C ASN A 67 12.78 3.74 -3.50
N ASP A 68 12.43 3.48 -4.76
CA ASP A 68 11.65 2.29 -5.14
C ASP A 68 12.39 0.99 -4.78
N THR A 69 13.73 0.99 -4.88
CA THR A 69 14.57 -0.14 -4.45
C THR A 69 14.50 -0.35 -2.94
N LEU A 70 14.48 0.72 -2.14
CA LEU A 70 14.28 0.62 -0.69
C LEU A 70 12.89 0.05 -0.38
N MET A 71 11.84 0.50 -1.08
CA MET A 71 10.50 -0.07 -0.92
C MET A 71 10.48 -1.57 -1.28
N ALA A 72 11.11 -1.95 -2.40
CA ALA A 72 11.22 -3.36 -2.79
C ALA A 72 11.91 -4.21 -1.73
N LYS A 73 12.99 -3.71 -1.11
CA LYS A 73 13.63 -4.39 0.02
C LYS A 73 12.69 -4.58 1.21
N LYS A 74 11.91 -3.55 1.58
CA LYS A 74 10.92 -3.65 2.67
C LYS A 74 9.84 -4.68 2.37
N MET A 75 9.30 -4.68 1.14
CA MET A 75 8.31 -5.66 0.70
C MET A 75 8.87 -7.08 0.71
N VAL A 76 10.10 -7.28 0.23
CA VAL A 76 10.78 -8.58 0.30
C VAL A 76 10.99 -9.02 1.74
N ASP A 77 11.44 -8.14 2.63
CA ASP A 77 11.63 -8.46 4.06
C ASP A 77 10.33 -8.92 4.72
N LEU A 78 9.22 -8.18 4.50
CA LEU A 78 7.91 -8.51 5.05
C LEU A 78 7.45 -9.92 4.63
N TRP A 79 7.50 -10.19 3.33
CA TRP A 79 7.03 -11.46 2.79
C TRP A 79 7.98 -12.61 3.13
N TYR A 80 9.29 -12.36 3.15
CA TYR A 80 10.31 -13.34 3.55
C TYR A 80 10.14 -13.74 5.00
N SER A 81 10.08 -12.79 5.94
CA SER A 81 9.97 -13.12 7.36
C SER A 81 8.62 -13.75 7.68
N PHE A 82 7.54 -13.34 7.01
CA PHE A 82 6.26 -14.03 7.14
C PHE A 82 6.35 -15.49 6.69
N ALA A 83 7.02 -15.76 5.56
CA ALA A 83 7.18 -17.13 5.06
C ALA A 83 8.06 -18.01 5.96
N VAL A 84 9.10 -17.43 6.58
CA VAL A 84 10.08 -18.18 7.40
C VAL A 84 9.65 -18.30 8.86
N GLU A 85 9.13 -17.23 9.44
CA GLU A 85 8.88 -17.09 10.89
C GLU A 85 7.39 -17.01 11.22
N GLY A 86 6.52 -16.81 10.23
CA GLY A 86 5.08 -16.60 10.43
C GLY A 86 4.71 -15.19 10.88
N VAL A 87 5.69 -14.28 11.04
CA VAL A 87 5.49 -12.90 11.49
C VAL A 87 6.19 -11.93 10.52
N PRO A 88 5.47 -10.97 9.91
CA PRO A 88 6.09 -9.98 9.03
C PRO A 88 6.99 -9.01 9.82
N SER A 89 8.13 -8.64 9.24
CA SER A 89 9.08 -7.69 9.83
C SER A 89 9.89 -6.99 8.74
N VAL A 90 10.48 -5.84 9.08
CA VAL A 90 11.35 -5.08 8.18
C VAL A 90 12.66 -4.80 8.90
N ARG A 91 13.79 -5.23 8.32
CA ARG A 91 15.11 -5.14 8.98
C ARG A 91 15.51 -3.71 9.25
N GLU A 92 15.23 -2.80 8.32
CA GLU A 92 15.56 -1.38 8.43
C GLU A 92 14.67 -0.62 9.45
N GLN A 93 13.60 -1.26 9.95
CA GLN A 93 12.70 -0.70 10.97
C GLN A 93 12.58 -1.64 12.17
N ALA A 94 13.71 -2.14 12.69
CA ALA A 94 13.74 -3.13 13.79
C ALA A 94 13.01 -2.71 15.08
N GLY A 95 12.77 -1.41 15.30
CA GLY A 95 11.97 -0.91 16.43
C GLY A 95 10.45 -1.01 16.23
N LEU A 96 9.98 -1.31 15.02
CA LEU A 96 8.56 -1.49 14.72
C LEU A 96 8.19 -2.97 14.79
N THR A 97 7.35 -3.31 15.76
CA THR A 97 6.75 -4.66 15.84
C THR A 97 5.41 -4.67 15.09
N VAL A 98 5.36 -5.36 13.96
CA VAL A 98 4.07 -5.65 13.29
C VAL A 98 3.23 -6.55 14.19
N LYS A 99 1.93 -6.26 14.28
CA LYS A 99 0.98 -7.01 15.10
C LYS A 99 -0.06 -7.70 14.23
N ALA A 100 -0.45 -8.89 14.66
CA ALA A 100 -1.63 -9.55 14.11
C ALA A 100 -2.90 -8.81 14.54
N MET A 101 -4.00 -9.03 13.82
CA MET A 101 -5.31 -8.50 14.18
C MET A 101 -5.75 -9.02 15.55
N GLU A 102 -6.10 -8.09 16.43
CA GLU A 102 -6.60 -8.31 17.79
C GLU A 102 -8.13 -8.08 17.84
N THR A 103 -8.65 -7.26 16.93
CA THR A 103 -10.07 -6.96 16.73
C THR A 103 -10.49 -7.26 15.30
N GLU A 104 -11.77 -7.05 14.99
CA GLU A 104 -12.31 -7.27 13.64
C GLU A 104 -11.74 -6.32 12.58
N SER A 105 -11.13 -5.19 12.99
CA SER A 105 -10.62 -4.17 12.08
C SER A 105 -9.15 -3.79 12.30
N GLY A 106 -8.45 -4.43 13.25
CA GLY A 106 -7.03 -4.15 13.42
C GLY A 106 -6.39 -4.87 14.61
N PRO A 107 -5.13 -4.53 14.94
CA PRO A 107 -4.27 -3.58 14.22
C PRO A 107 -3.92 -4.05 12.80
N TYR A 108 -3.53 -3.10 11.96
CA TYR A 108 -2.98 -3.34 10.63
C TYR A 108 -1.71 -2.50 10.46
N PHE A 109 -0.87 -2.80 9.46
CA PHE A 109 0.27 -1.95 9.15
C PHE A 109 0.10 -1.24 7.82
N HIS A 110 0.38 0.06 7.80
CA HIS A 110 0.34 0.90 6.62
C HIS A 110 1.74 0.97 6.01
N ILE A 111 1.84 0.70 4.71
CA ILE A 111 3.09 0.71 3.96
C ILE A 111 3.07 1.92 3.03
N ASN A 112 3.73 2.99 3.45
CA ASN A 112 4.10 4.12 2.61
C ASN A 112 5.64 4.22 2.61
N ASP A 113 6.25 5.40 2.57
CA ASP A 113 7.70 5.58 2.70
C ASP A 113 8.31 4.83 3.89
N GLN A 114 7.57 4.76 5.00
CA GLN A 114 7.88 3.96 6.18
C GLN A 114 6.66 3.11 6.56
N LEU A 115 6.92 1.98 7.21
CA LEU A 115 5.86 1.21 7.84
C LEU A 115 5.38 1.92 9.11
N SER A 116 4.07 1.92 9.33
CA SER A 116 3.43 2.38 10.55
C SER A 116 2.29 1.44 10.95
N LEU A 117 1.80 1.53 12.20
CA LEU A 117 0.64 0.75 12.65
C LEU A 117 -0.59 1.64 12.72
N GLY A 118 -1.68 1.15 12.13
CA GLY A 118 -3.02 1.69 12.33
C GLY A 118 -3.83 0.77 13.25
N SER A 119 -4.78 1.36 13.98
CA SER A 119 -5.66 0.62 14.89
C SER A 119 -6.93 0.11 14.21
N ASP A 120 -7.37 0.75 13.13
CA ASP A 120 -8.65 0.47 12.48
C ASP A 120 -8.54 0.62 10.96
N ILE A 121 -8.58 -0.49 10.23
CA ILE A 121 -8.50 -0.52 8.76
C ILE A 121 -9.71 0.15 8.09
N LEU A 122 -10.82 0.36 8.81
CA LEU A 122 -12.01 0.98 8.22
C LEU A 122 -11.75 2.45 7.82
N THR A 123 -10.76 3.11 8.42
CA THR A 123 -10.33 4.46 8.02
C THR A 123 -9.81 4.49 6.58
N GLU A 124 -9.29 3.37 6.07
CA GLU A 124 -8.80 3.25 4.69
C GLU A 124 -9.93 3.25 3.64
N LEU A 125 -11.20 3.16 4.07
CA LEU A 125 -12.35 3.24 3.16
C LEU A 125 -12.68 4.68 2.78
N THR A 126 -12.35 5.65 3.63
CA THR A 126 -12.63 7.08 3.42
C THR A 126 -11.37 7.91 3.22
N ALA A 127 -10.18 7.33 3.42
CA ALA A 127 -8.88 8.01 3.33
C ALA A 127 -8.73 8.97 2.13
N THR A 128 -9.15 8.59 0.92
CA THR A 128 -9.06 9.45 -0.26
C THR A 128 -9.98 10.68 -0.20
N VAL A 129 -11.17 10.53 0.38
CA VAL A 129 -12.13 11.65 0.55
C VAL A 129 -11.66 12.57 1.67
N ASP A 130 -11.12 11.99 2.74
CA ASP A 130 -10.67 12.69 3.94
C ASP A 130 -9.28 13.35 3.75
N ASP A 131 -8.56 13.03 2.68
CA ASP A 131 -7.26 13.64 2.35
C ASP A 131 -7.43 15.14 2.03
N PRO A 132 -6.88 16.06 2.86
CA PRO A 132 -6.97 17.50 2.59
C PRO A 132 -6.22 17.90 1.31
N GLU A 133 -5.34 17.03 0.82
CA GLU A 133 -4.62 17.20 -0.43
C GLU A 133 -5.21 16.38 -1.58
N ASN A 134 -6.48 15.95 -1.50
CA ASN A 134 -7.12 15.19 -2.59
C ASN A 134 -7.10 15.92 -3.96
N TYR A 135 -6.88 17.24 -3.98
CA TYR A 135 -6.65 18.02 -5.19
C TYR A 135 -5.43 17.55 -6.00
N LYS A 136 -4.43 16.94 -5.36
CA LYS A 136 -3.21 16.40 -6.00
C LYS A 136 -3.51 15.26 -6.99
N LEU A 137 -4.69 14.66 -6.87
CA LEU A 137 -5.15 13.66 -7.80
C LEU A 137 -5.42 14.28 -9.18
N ILE A 138 -5.79 15.56 -9.26
CA ILE A 138 -6.09 16.27 -10.51
C ILE A 138 -4.79 16.70 -11.20
N LYS A 139 -4.60 16.33 -12.48
CA LYS A 139 -3.50 16.88 -13.29
C LYS A 139 -3.87 18.32 -13.68
N VAL A 140 -3.05 19.28 -13.23
CA VAL A 140 -3.15 20.66 -13.74
C VAL A 140 -2.55 20.67 -15.15
N SER A 141 -3.39 20.91 -16.17
CA SER A 141 -2.91 21.11 -17.54
C SER A 141 -1.90 22.28 -17.56
N PRO A 142 -0.78 22.18 -18.30
CA PRO A 142 0.11 23.33 -18.48
C PRO A 142 -0.73 24.48 -19.04
N GLN A 143 -0.68 25.64 -18.39
CA GLN A 143 -1.22 26.86 -19.00
C GLN A 143 -0.46 27.06 -20.31
N THR A 144 -1.18 26.99 -21.43
CA THR A 144 -0.67 27.44 -22.72
C THR A 144 -0.28 28.91 -22.57
N SER A 145 1.02 29.18 -22.53
CA SER A 145 1.51 30.55 -22.63
C SER A 145 0.95 31.16 -23.92
N PRO A 146 0.29 32.33 -23.86
CA PRO A 146 -0.13 33.00 -25.08
C PRO A 146 1.12 33.46 -25.85
N ASN A 147 1.15 33.13 -27.13
CA ASN A 147 2.11 33.67 -28.11
C ASN A 147 1.91 35.18 -28.30
#